data_AF-A0A699WYR1-F1
#
_entry.id   AF-A0A699WYR1-F1
#
_cell.length_a   1.000
_cell.length_b   1.000
_cell.length_c   1.000
_cell.angle_alpha   90.00
_cell.angle_beta   90.00
_cell.angle_gamma   90.00
#
_symmetry.space_group_name_H-M   'P 1'
#
loop_
_entity.id
_entity.type
_entity.pdbx_description
1 polymer ?
#
loop_
_entity_poly.entity_id
_entity_poly.type
_entity_poly.pdbx_seq_one_letter_code
_entity_poly.pdbx_strand_id
1 'polypeptide(L)'
;EALIAALRDTGKRDLTVISNNAGVDGFGLGQLLATRQIRKMISSYVGENKEFERQYLAGELELEFTPQGTLAEKLRAGGAGIPAFFTRTGYGTLVAEGKETREFD
;
A
#
# COMPACT_ATOMS: atom_id res chain seq x y z
N GLU A 1 -6.43 12.64 -11.05
CA GLU A 1 -7.66 13.34 -10.62
C GLU A 1 -8.96 12.69 -11.08
N ALA A 2 -9.37 12.75 -12.36
CA ALA A 2 -10.74 12.37 -12.76
C ALA A 2 -11.15 10.93 -12.41
N LEU A 3 -10.25 9.95 -12.56
CA LEU A 3 -10.59 8.54 -12.32
C LEU A 3 -10.77 8.19 -10.83
N ILE A 4 -10.05 8.86 -9.93
CA ILE A 4 -10.20 8.63 -8.48
C ILE A 4 -11.54 9.18 -8.02
N ALA A 5 -11.91 10.38 -8.47
CA ALA A 5 -13.22 10.95 -8.21
C ALA A 5 -14.34 10.07 -8.81
N ALA A 6 -14.18 9.59 -10.05
CA ALA A 6 -15.14 8.67 -10.65
C ALA A 6 -15.28 7.36 -9.85
N LEU A 7 -14.17 6.79 -9.37
CA LEU A 7 -14.19 5.58 -8.52
C LEU A 7 -14.89 5.85 -7.17
N ARG A 8 -14.62 7.00 -6.54
CA ARG A 8 -15.33 7.45 -5.34
C ARG A 8 -16.84 7.47 -5.60
N ASP A 9 -17.26 8.10 -6.69
CA ASP A 9 -18.67 8.30 -7.01
C ASP A 9 -19.40 6.98 -7.33
N THR A 10 -18.68 5.91 -7.68
CA THR A 10 -19.28 4.56 -7.81
C THR A 10 -19.70 3.96 -6.47
N GLY A 11 -19.18 4.45 -5.33
CA GLY A 11 -19.44 3.94 -4.00
C GLY A 11 -18.96 2.51 -3.74
N LYS A 12 -18.13 1.93 -4.63
CA LYS A 12 -17.57 0.58 -4.46
C LYS A 12 -16.65 0.54 -3.24
N ARG A 13 -16.84 -0.46 -2.37
CA ARG A 13 -16.14 -0.65 -1.10
C ARG A 13 -15.27 -1.90 -1.13
N ASP A 14 -14.62 -2.16 -0.01
CA ASP A 14 -13.76 -3.33 0.20
C ASP A 14 -12.57 -3.40 -0.75
N LEU A 15 -12.12 -2.23 -1.22
CA LEU A 15 -11.01 -2.13 -2.15
C LEU A 15 -9.69 -2.50 -1.46
N THR A 16 -8.88 -3.29 -2.16
CA THR A 16 -7.46 -3.43 -1.87
C THR A 16 -6.70 -2.55 -2.84
N VAL A 17 -5.96 -1.58 -2.32
CA VAL A 17 -5.28 -0.56 -3.12
C VAL A 17 -3.78 -0.66 -2.91
N ILE A 18 -3.04 -0.59 -4.02
CA ILE A 18 -1.58 -0.63 -4.04
C ILE A 18 -1.10 0.73 -4.56
N SER A 19 -0.37 1.47 -3.73
CA SER A 19 0.12 2.80 -4.09
C SER A 19 1.30 3.18 -3.21
N ASN A 20 2.19 4.05 -3.71
CA ASN A 20 3.30 4.56 -2.92
C ASN A 20 2.84 5.25 -1.61
N ASN A 21 1.79 6.08 -1.73
CA ASN A 21 1.11 6.76 -0.63
C ASN A 21 -0.39 6.87 -0.92
N ALA A 22 -1.16 7.35 0.05
CA ALA A 22 -2.61 7.58 -0.11
C ALA A 22 -2.98 9.01 -0.54
N GLY A 23 -1.99 9.86 -0.87
CA GLY A 23 -2.22 11.31 -0.95
C GLY A 23 -2.60 11.91 0.40
N VAL A 24 -3.18 13.10 0.36
CA VAL A 24 -3.57 13.89 1.54
C VAL A 24 -5.09 13.92 1.71
N ASP A 25 -5.58 14.45 2.84
CA ASP A 25 -7.02 14.56 3.09
C ASP A 25 -7.73 15.32 1.96
N GLY A 26 -8.76 14.71 1.36
CA GLY A 26 -9.54 15.27 0.26
C GLY A 26 -8.90 15.21 -1.14
N PHE A 27 -7.68 14.73 -1.28
CA PHE A 27 -6.96 14.65 -2.55
C PHE A 27 -6.36 13.26 -2.81
N GLY A 28 -6.30 12.84 -4.08
CA GLY A 28 -5.85 11.48 -4.41
C GLY A 28 -6.69 10.41 -3.69
N LEU A 29 -6.05 9.35 -3.19
CA LEU A 29 -6.74 8.25 -2.52
C LEU A 29 -7.35 8.65 -1.16
N GLY A 30 -6.99 9.81 -0.60
CA GLY A 30 -7.64 10.39 0.58
C GLY A 30 -9.15 10.58 0.40
N GLN A 31 -9.61 10.77 -0.84
CA GLN A 31 -11.04 10.82 -1.17
C GLN A 31 -11.77 9.49 -0.92
N LEU A 32 -11.08 8.36 -1.16
CA LEU A 32 -11.61 7.01 -0.94
C LEU A 32 -11.50 6.58 0.53
N LEU A 33 -10.52 7.11 1.26
CA LEU A 33 -10.42 6.93 2.71
C LEU A 33 -11.56 7.65 3.43
N ALA A 34 -11.85 8.91 3.08
CA ALA A 34 -12.94 9.68 3.67
C ALA A 34 -14.31 9.01 3.51
N THR A 35 -14.51 8.25 2.42
CA THR A 35 -15.74 7.51 2.12
C THR A 35 -15.70 6.05 2.60
N ARG A 36 -14.63 5.62 3.28
CA ARG A 36 -14.39 4.24 3.76
C ARG A 36 -14.53 3.19 2.65
N GLN A 37 -14.04 3.50 1.47
CA GLN A 37 -14.08 2.59 0.32
C GLN A 37 -12.90 1.60 0.28
N ILE A 38 -11.82 1.91 1.00
CA ILE A 38 -10.61 1.09 1.05
C ILE A 38 -10.62 0.24 2.31
N ARG A 39 -10.52 -1.09 2.15
CA ARG A 39 -10.33 -2.05 3.25
C ARG A 39 -8.85 -2.29 3.54
N LYS A 40 -8.02 -2.40 2.50
CA LYS A 40 -6.59 -2.70 2.63
C LYS A 40 -5.74 -1.79 1.75
N MET A 41 -4.67 -1.26 2.34
CA MET A 41 -3.60 -0.55 1.63
C MET A 41 -2.31 -1.37 1.65
N ILE A 42 -1.68 -1.48 0.49
CA ILE A 42 -0.29 -1.93 0.37
C ILE A 42 0.53 -0.70 -0.04
N SER A 43 1.28 -0.15 0.92
CA SER A 43 1.92 1.16 0.78
C SER A 43 3.34 1.19 1.34
N SER A 44 4.14 2.14 0.87
CA SER A 44 5.49 2.38 1.40
C SER A 44 5.58 3.53 2.38
N TYR A 45 4.55 4.38 2.43
CA TYR A 45 4.51 5.52 3.33
C TYR A 45 3.06 5.95 3.62
N VAL A 46 2.84 6.42 4.85
CA VAL A 46 1.51 6.79 5.38
C VAL A 46 1.39 8.30 5.68
N GLY A 47 2.51 9.02 5.77
CA GLY A 47 2.52 10.39 6.30
C GLY A 47 1.67 11.39 5.48
N GLU A 48 1.27 12.44 6.18
CA GLU A 48 0.45 13.57 5.70
C GLU A 48 -1.05 13.28 5.47
N ASN A 49 -1.56 12.15 5.98
CA ASN A 49 -2.98 11.80 5.91
C ASN A 49 -3.53 11.38 7.29
N LYS A 50 -4.22 12.30 7.97
CA LYS A 50 -4.72 12.05 9.34
C LYS A 50 -5.80 10.99 9.37
N GLU A 51 -6.64 10.94 8.35
CA GLU A 51 -7.72 9.95 8.28
C GLU A 51 -7.18 8.55 8.03
N PHE A 52 -6.11 8.41 7.24
CA PHE A 52 -5.39 7.15 7.09
C PHE A 52 -4.89 6.66 8.45
N GLU A 53 -4.13 7.49 9.16
CA GLU A 53 -3.54 7.14 10.45
C GLU A 53 -4.65 6.76 11.45
N ARG A 54 -5.72 7.56 11.52
CA ARG A 54 -6.88 7.29 12.36
C ARG A 54 -7.52 5.94 12.04
N GLN A 55 -7.80 5.65 10.76
CA GLN A 55 -8.44 4.38 10.36
C GLN A 55 -7.54 3.18 10.63
N TYR A 56 -6.24 3.30 10.37
CA TYR A 56 -5.27 2.23 10.67
C TYR A 56 -5.22 1.94 12.18
N LEU A 57 -5.06 2.98 13.02
CA LEU A 57 -5.01 2.82 14.48
C LEU A 57 -6.34 2.33 15.08
N ALA A 58 -7.47 2.67 14.45
CA ALA A 58 -8.80 2.17 14.83
C ALA A 58 -9.08 0.73 14.34
N GLY A 59 -8.21 0.14 13.52
CA GLY A 59 -8.44 -1.17 12.90
C GLY A 59 -9.50 -1.16 11.80
N GLU A 60 -9.89 0.02 11.31
CA GLU A 60 -10.82 0.19 10.18
C GLU A 60 -10.13 -0.07 8.82
N LEU A 61 -8.80 0.10 8.76
CA LEU A 61 -7.99 -0.04 7.55
C LEU A 61 -6.84 -1.02 7.80
N GLU A 62 -6.75 -2.08 6.99
CA GLU A 62 -5.58 -2.96 6.98
C GLU A 62 -4.41 -2.30 6.24
N LEU A 63 -3.22 -2.37 6.83
CA LEU A 63 -2.00 -1.86 6.21
C LEU A 63 -0.97 -2.98 6.08
N GLU A 64 -0.52 -3.23 4.85
CA GLU A 64 0.70 -3.99 4.57
C GLU A 64 1.81 -3.01 4.18
N PHE A 65 2.74 -2.78 5.11
CA PHE A 65 3.86 -1.89 4.88
C PHE A 65 4.92 -2.58 3.99
N THR A 66 5.23 -1.99 2.83
CA THR A 66 6.25 -2.50 1.90
C THR A 66 7.23 -1.39 1.57
N PRO A 67 8.55 -1.56 1.77
CA PRO A 67 9.55 -0.55 1.40
C PRO A 67 9.41 -0.11 -0.06
N GLN A 68 9.58 1.18 -0.35
CA GLN A 68 9.27 1.77 -1.66
C GLN A 68 9.97 1.05 -2.83
N GLY A 69 11.27 0.76 -2.70
CA GLY A 69 12.00 0.01 -3.72
C GLY A 69 11.46 -1.40 -3.92
N THR A 70 11.10 -2.09 -2.83
CA THR A 70 10.49 -3.42 -2.87
C THR A 70 9.09 -3.37 -3.49
N LEU A 71 8.29 -2.33 -3.22
CA LEU A 71 6.96 -2.15 -3.81
C LEU A 71 7.06 -1.97 -5.34
N ALA A 72 7.96 -1.09 -5.79
CA ALA A 72 8.22 -0.87 -7.21
C ALA A 72 8.69 -2.16 -7.90
N GLU A 73 9.62 -2.89 -7.27
CA GLU A 73 10.15 -4.13 -7.85
C GLU A 73 9.10 -5.25 -7.87
N LYS A 74 8.21 -5.36 -6.87
CA LYS A 74 7.06 -6.27 -6.91
C LYS A 74 6.15 -5.99 -8.12
N LEU A 75 5.83 -4.72 -8.37
CA LEU A 75 5.00 -4.34 -9.52
C LEU A 75 5.72 -4.62 -10.85
N ARG A 76 7.01 -4.29 -10.94
CA ARG A 76 7.84 -4.56 -12.13
C ARG A 76 7.94 -6.07 -12.41
N ALA A 77 8.23 -6.87 -11.38
CA ALA A 77 8.33 -8.31 -11.47
C ALA A 77 7.01 -8.94 -11.93
N GLY A 78 5.88 -8.51 -11.36
CA GLY A 78 4.55 -8.95 -11.77
C GLY A 78 4.24 -8.64 -13.24
N GLY A 79 4.57 -7.43 -13.71
CA GLY A 79 4.43 -7.04 -15.11
C GLY A 79 5.36 -7.81 -16.07
N ALA A 80 6.50 -8.30 -15.57
CA ALA A 80 7.49 -9.06 -16.33
C ALA A 80 7.31 -10.58 -16.23
N GLY A 81 6.30 -11.08 -15.50
CA GLY A 81 6.10 -12.52 -15.29
C GLY A 81 7.14 -13.17 -14.37
N ILE A 82 7.81 -12.39 -13.52
CA ILE A 82 8.78 -12.88 -12.53
C ILE A 82 8.04 -13.11 -11.21
N PRO A 83 7.93 -14.36 -10.72
CA PRO A 83 7.06 -14.67 -9.58
C PRO A 83 7.63 -14.22 -8.23
N ALA A 84 8.96 -14.10 -8.11
CA ALA A 84 9.63 -13.68 -6.88
C ALA A 84 11.04 -13.15 -7.16
N PHE A 85 11.58 -12.37 -6.22
CA PHE A 85 12.95 -11.86 -6.23
C PHE A 85 13.48 -11.74 -4.79
N PHE A 86 14.81 -11.81 -4.63
CA PHE A 86 15.48 -11.51 -3.37
C PHE A 86 15.92 -10.04 -3.34
N THR A 87 15.81 -9.40 -2.18
CA THR A 87 16.32 -8.05 -1.95
C THR A 87 16.92 -7.94 -0.55
N ARG A 88 17.99 -7.13 -0.43
CA ARG A 88 18.58 -6.79 0.87
C ARG A 88 17.69 -5.85 1.68
N THR A 89 16.77 -5.15 1.03
CA THR A 89 15.89 -4.16 1.67
C THR A 89 14.95 -4.81 2.69
N GLY A 90 15.09 -4.42 3.96
CA GLY A 90 14.26 -4.92 5.06
C GLY A 90 14.82 -6.14 5.78
N TYR A 91 15.97 -6.67 5.36
CA TYR A 91 16.66 -7.73 6.10
C TYR A 91 16.97 -7.30 7.54
N GLY A 92 16.66 -8.16 8.51
CA GLY A 92 16.85 -7.87 9.94
C GLY A 92 15.84 -6.88 10.55
N THR A 93 14.77 -6.52 9.85
CA THR A 93 13.69 -5.67 10.37
C THR A 93 12.34 -6.40 10.38
N LEU A 94 11.30 -5.79 10.98
CA LEU A 94 9.93 -6.31 10.95
C LEU A 94 9.42 -6.63 9.53
N VAL A 95 9.97 -5.96 8.51
CA VAL A 95 9.60 -6.21 7.11
C VAL A 95 9.99 -7.62 6.65
N ALA A 96 11.02 -8.24 7.24
CA ALA A 96 11.47 -9.58 6.90
C ALA A 96 10.69 -10.70 7.60
N GLU A 97 9.89 -10.40 8.63
CA GLU A 97 9.14 -11.42 9.36
C GLU A 97 8.21 -12.23 8.44
N GLY A 98 8.25 -13.55 8.59
CA GLY A 98 7.43 -14.48 7.79
C GLY A 98 7.84 -14.62 6.32
N LYS A 99 8.96 -14.02 5.88
CA LYS A 99 9.48 -14.14 4.50
C LYS A 99 10.71 -15.04 4.45
N GLU A 100 10.89 -15.71 3.32
CA GLU A 100 12.10 -16.51 3.05
C GLU A 100 13.34 -15.60 2.99
N THR A 101 14.40 -16.00 3.67
CA THR A 101 15.73 -15.36 3.61
C THR A 101 16.74 -16.34 3.03
N ARG A 102 17.71 -15.81 2.27
CA ARG A 102 18.85 -16.58 1.74
C ARG A 102 20.12 -15.77 1.84
N GLU A 103 21.20 -16.46 2.17
CA GLU A 103 22.57 -15.97 2.06
C GLU A 103 23.14 -16.42 0.72
N PHE A 104 23.94 -15.57 0.09
CA PHE A 104 24.61 -15.83 -1.18
C PHE A 104 26.11 -15.57 -0.96
N ASP A 105 26.96 -16.44 -1.48
CA ASP A 105 28.42 -16.33 -1.40
C ASP A 105 28.99 -15.24 -2.34
#